data_AF-A0A535H1V6-F1
#
_entry.id   AF-A0A535H1V6-F1
#
_cell.length_a   1.000
_cell.length_b   1.000
_cell.length_c   1.000
_cell.angle_alpha   90.00
_cell.angle_beta   90.00
_cell.angle_gamma   90.00
#
_symmetry.space_group_name_H-M   'P 1'
#
loop_
_entity.id
_entity.type
_entity.pdbx_description
1 polymer ?
#
loop_
_entity_poly.entity_id
_entity_poly.type
_entity_poly.pdbx_seq_one_letter_code
_entity_poly.pdbx_strand_id
1 'polypeptide(L)'
;MPLIRGGTLRDVLNRGPMDTLAAWRYLREIGDGLQHAHDAGIVHRDLKPTNVLIHADGRAMLADFGLARGAGQPTHLTTIGLAIGTPGYMAPEQVMGHDVDKRADIYAMGVLTFEMLTGRLPYIGSNRMEVAYATVNTPIPSAVKINANLPDELDVLLAKVLAKDPGQRPQTVRELLAQMARLPQRRTSAAGLAAATTAAASASASAAGGVAVLPKPATSSNGPDTTSMRAVKAAPPPPMLHGSPPPTPTSAGGSTIRTLELMGVRPARARGRFILNGHFSNFVHVARDVTGDRWPEVAYAAGLVQYIEQDAPQDEQLSSPVESLSRLNEAFETIYGPESEDMIRAWGRRATERWLAEGRHGLGGARRFVPGRQRKLAGLVKNFTEAMDNVRGEHTHAWLQVDEHQFWLVNFSNMFALGRIKTVKSCHVWTSTIETILRWAGLANDWYVEEVECGSVTGTFDCAFAIRSSETS
;
A
#
# COMPACT_ATOMS: atom_id res chain seq x y z
N MET A 1 3.41 -42.05 2.47
CA MET A 1 4.12 -41.79 1.20
C MET A 1 5.50 -42.44 1.24
N PRO A 2 5.99 -43.03 0.15
CA PRO A 2 7.39 -43.44 0.04
C PRO A 2 8.31 -42.22 0.17
N LEU A 3 9.49 -42.38 0.77
CA LEU A 3 10.47 -41.29 0.93
C LEU A 3 11.05 -40.88 -0.42
N ILE A 4 10.71 -39.69 -0.90
CA ILE A 4 11.23 -39.15 -2.15
C ILE A 4 12.49 -38.32 -1.87
N ARG A 5 13.63 -38.73 -2.43
CA ARG A 5 14.96 -38.16 -2.15
C ARG A 5 15.36 -36.97 -3.04
N GLY A 6 14.64 -36.70 -4.13
CA GLY A 6 15.02 -35.67 -5.11
C GLY A 6 14.61 -34.23 -4.77
N GLY A 7 13.91 -34.02 -3.65
CA GLY A 7 13.41 -32.71 -3.23
C GLY A 7 12.10 -32.33 -3.92
N THR A 8 11.80 -31.03 -3.94
CA THR A 8 10.59 -30.44 -4.52
C THR A 8 10.91 -29.68 -5.82
N LEU A 9 9.89 -29.39 -6.63
CA LEU A 9 10.04 -28.50 -7.79
C LEU A 9 10.51 -27.10 -7.36
N ARG A 10 10.17 -26.64 -6.14
CA ARG A 10 10.72 -25.39 -5.59
C ARG A 10 12.24 -25.43 -5.49
N ASP A 11 12.79 -26.56 -5.02
CA ASP A 11 14.25 -26.73 -4.91
C ASP A 11 14.92 -26.70 -6.28
N VAL A 12 14.24 -27.22 -7.32
CA VAL A 12 14.73 -27.13 -8.70
C VAL A 12 14.72 -25.68 -9.20
N LEU A 13 13.63 -24.93 -8.97
CA LEU A 13 13.51 -23.52 -9.38
C LEU A 13 14.55 -22.61 -8.68
N ASN A 14 14.89 -22.91 -7.43
CA ASN A 14 15.87 -22.13 -6.67
C ASN A 14 17.33 -22.32 -7.16
N ARG A 15 17.62 -23.37 -7.95
CA ARG A 15 18.97 -23.61 -8.51
C ARG A 15 19.31 -22.70 -9.69
N GLY A 16 18.34 -21.94 -10.19
CA GLY A 16 18.50 -21.01 -11.29
C GLY A 16 17.55 -21.30 -12.46
N PRO A 17 17.77 -20.64 -13.60
CA PRO A 17 16.90 -20.76 -14.77
C PRO A 17 16.75 -22.21 -15.23
N MET A 18 15.51 -22.65 -15.42
CA MET A 18 15.20 -23.98 -15.92
C MET A 18 15.28 -24.02 -17.44
N ASP A 19 15.89 -25.08 -17.98
CA ASP A 19 15.86 -25.34 -19.42
C ASP A 19 14.41 -25.57 -19.91
N THR A 20 14.06 -24.99 -21.05
CA THR A 20 12.71 -25.03 -21.61
C THR A 20 12.22 -26.47 -21.84
N LEU A 21 13.08 -27.38 -22.32
CA LEU A 21 12.71 -28.78 -22.55
C LEU A 21 12.43 -29.51 -21.23
N ALA A 22 13.24 -29.24 -20.20
CA ALA A 22 13.01 -29.74 -18.86
C ALA A 22 11.68 -29.21 -18.26
N ALA A 23 11.39 -27.93 -18.47
CA ALA A 23 10.14 -27.31 -18.02
C ALA A 23 8.91 -27.99 -18.66
N TRP A 24 8.92 -28.18 -19.98
CA TRP A 24 7.84 -28.88 -20.68
C TRP A 24 7.65 -30.32 -20.22
N ARG A 25 8.75 -31.05 -19.93
CA ARG A 25 8.68 -32.41 -19.38
C ARG A 25 7.95 -32.42 -18.04
N TYR A 26 8.36 -31.56 -17.11
CA TYR A 26 7.73 -31.48 -15.79
C TYR A 26 6.27 -31.03 -15.88
N LEU A 27 5.95 -30.04 -16.71
CA LEU A 27 4.57 -29.58 -16.90
C LEU A 27 3.66 -30.70 -17.42
N ARG A 28 4.15 -31.54 -18.33
CA ARG A 28 3.41 -32.71 -18.81
C ARG A 28 3.17 -33.72 -17.68
N GLU A 29 4.21 -34.08 -16.92
CA GLU A 29 4.10 -35.04 -15.81
C GLU A 29 3.15 -34.55 -14.70
N ILE A 30 3.21 -33.25 -14.36
CA ILE A 30 2.28 -32.58 -13.44
C ILE A 30 0.85 -32.64 -13.99
N GLY A 31 0.66 -32.32 -15.27
CA GLY A 31 -0.63 -32.36 -15.93
C GLY A 31 -1.23 -33.77 -15.98
N ASP A 32 -0.43 -34.78 -16.29
CA ASP A 32 -0.87 -36.18 -16.28
C ASP A 32 -1.34 -36.60 -14.88
N GLY A 33 -0.62 -36.19 -13.83
CA GLY A 33 -1.01 -36.41 -12.44
C GLY A 33 -2.32 -35.72 -12.06
N LEU A 34 -2.50 -34.44 -12.46
CA LEU A 34 -3.73 -33.70 -12.19
C LEU A 34 -4.93 -34.30 -12.94
N GLN A 35 -4.73 -34.68 -14.20
CA GLN A 35 -5.77 -35.33 -15.00
C GLN A 35 -6.22 -36.63 -14.35
N HIS A 36 -5.28 -37.46 -13.88
CA HIS A 36 -5.61 -38.70 -13.18
C HIS A 36 -6.43 -38.44 -11.90
N ALA A 37 -6.07 -37.42 -11.11
CA ALA A 37 -6.83 -37.03 -9.93
C ALA A 37 -8.23 -36.51 -10.28
N HIS A 38 -8.35 -35.67 -11.31
CA HIS A 38 -9.64 -35.13 -11.78
C HIS A 38 -10.56 -36.23 -12.31
N ASP A 39 -10.02 -37.24 -13.00
CA ASP A 39 -10.78 -38.41 -13.47
C ASP A 39 -11.30 -39.26 -12.30
N ALA A 40 -10.59 -39.26 -11.16
CA ALA A 40 -11.03 -39.86 -9.90
C ALA A 40 -11.95 -38.95 -9.05
N GLY A 41 -12.33 -37.77 -9.56
CA GLY A 41 -13.19 -36.80 -8.86
C GLY A 41 -12.48 -35.99 -7.76
N ILE A 42 -11.14 -36.00 -7.73
CA ILE A 42 -10.33 -35.31 -6.72
C ILE A 42 -9.78 -34.01 -7.31
N VAL A 43 -10.04 -32.87 -6.64
CA VAL A 43 -9.43 -31.57 -6.97
C VAL A 43 -8.26 -31.32 -6.03
N HIS A 44 -7.11 -30.91 -6.55
CA HIS A 44 -5.89 -30.71 -5.74
C HIS A 44 -5.99 -29.48 -4.83
N ARG A 45 -6.49 -28.35 -5.34
CA ARG A 45 -6.77 -27.07 -4.62
C ARG A 45 -5.57 -26.32 -4.03
N ASP A 46 -4.37 -26.88 -4.05
CA ASP A 46 -3.14 -26.28 -3.50
C ASP A 46 -1.92 -26.66 -4.36
N LEU A 47 -2.07 -26.62 -5.69
CA LEU A 47 -0.97 -26.91 -6.59
C LEU A 47 0.06 -25.77 -6.55
N LYS A 48 1.30 -26.09 -6.16
CA LYS A 48 2.43 -25.16 -6.07
C LYS A 48 3.75 -25.94 -6.09
N PRO A 49 4.92 -25.30 -6.35
CA PRO A 49 6.18 -26.03 -6.49
C PRO A 49 6.61 -26.85 -5.28
N THR A 50 6.19 -26.49 -4.06
CA THR A 50 6.50 -27.27 -2.85
C THR A 50 5.70 -28.57 -2.76
N ASN A 51 4.56 -28.65 -3.46
CA ASN A 51 3.66 -29.81 -3.49
C ASN A 51 3.91 -30.70 -4.73
N VAL A 52 4.96 -30.41 -5.50
CA VAL A 52 5.45 -31.25 -6.59
C VAL A 52 6.78 -31.85 -6.17
N LEU A 53 6.79 -33.15 -5.91
CA LEU A 53 7.97 -33.90 -5.50
C LEU A 53 8.74 -34.39 -6.73
N ILE A 54 10.07 -34.35 -6.66
CA ILE A 54 10.95 -34.84 -7.72
C ILE A 54 11.52 -36.18 -7.26
N HIS A 55 11.17 -37.24 -7.97
CA HIS A 55 11.67 -38.59 -7.71
C HIS A 55 13.18 -38.69 -8.02
N ALA A 56 13.85 -39.71 -7.46
CA ALA A 56 15.29 -39.89 -7.64
C ALA A 56 15.71 -40.10 -9.11
N ASP A 57 14.79 -40.56 -9.96
CA ASP A 57 14.97 -40.69 -11.41
C ASP A 57 14.61 -39.42 -12.21
N GLY A 58 14.27 -38.32 -11.51
CA GLY A 58 14.00 -37.01 -12.11
C GLY A 58 12.56 -36.79 -12.58
N ARG A 59 11.62 -37.70 -12.29
CA ARG A 59 10.19 -37.52 -12.60
C ARG A 59 9.46 -36.68 -11.54
N ALA A 60 8.52 -35.84 -11.97
CA ALA A 60 7.64 -35.09 -11.09
C ALA A 60 6.46 -35.95 -10.61
N MET A 61 6.10 -35.81 -9.33
CA MET A 61 4.97 -36.46 -8.69
C MET A 61 4.19 -35.45 -7.85
N LEU A 62 2.86 -35.44 -7.97
CA LEU A 62 2.02 -34.60 -7.12
C LEU A 62 1.96 -35.14 -5.70
N ALA A 63 2.01 -34.25 -4.72
CA ALA A 63 1.85 -34.53 -3.30
C ALA A 63 0.83 -33.55 -2.69
N ASP A 64 0.37 -33.87 -1.47
CA ASP A 64 -0.49 -32.99 -0.68
C ASP A 64 -1.73 -32.48 -1.45
N PHE A 65 -2.49 -33.44 -2.02
CA PHE A 65 -3.88 -33.17 -2.39
C PHE A 65 -4.58 -32.58 -1.17
N GLY A 66 -5.29 -31.46 -1.32
CA GLY A 66 -5.83 -30.64 -0.25
C GLY A 66 -6.95 -31.30 0.58
N LEU A 67 -6.70 -32.50 1.11
CA LEU A 67 -7.59 -33.37 1.87
C LEU A 67 -8.10 -32.73 3.18
N ALA A 68 -7.55 -31.57 3.57
CA ALA A 68 -8.05 -30.76 4.69
C ALA A 68 -9.24 -29.86 4.31
N ARG A 69 -9.61 -29.75 3.03
CA ARG A 69 -10.76 -28.94 2.56
C ARG A 69 -11.75 -29.85 1.83
N GLY A 70 -12.75 -30.35 2.54
CA GLY A 70 -13.76 -31.28 2.02
C GLY A 70 -14.45 -30.81 0.74
N ALA A 71 -14.80 -31.75 -0.13
CA ALA A 71 -15.70 -31.49 -1.25
C ALA A 71 -17.09 -31.20 -0.68
N GLY A 72 -17.62 -29.99 -0.90
CA GLY A 72 -18.97 -29.60 -0.48
C GLY A 72 -19.06 -28.70 0.76
N GLN A 73 -17.96 -28.21 1.33
CA GLN A 73 -18.03 -27.09 2.28
C GLN A 73 -17.90 -25.77 1.52
N PRO A 74 -18.81 -24.79 1.74
CA PRO A 74 -18.62 -23.43 1.24
C PRO A 74 -17.26 -22.95 1.74
N THR A 75 -16.52 -22.33 0.83
CA THR A 75 -15.28 -21.58 1.08
C THR A 75 -15.61 -20.36 1.94
N HIS A 76 -16.13 -20.58 3.16
CA HIS A 76 -16.17 -19.57 4.18
C HIS A 76 -14.73 -19.11 4.39
N LEU A 77 -14.52 -17.83 4.11
CA LEU A 77 -13.36 -16.98 4.40
C LEU A 77 -13.08 -16.96 5.92
N THR A 78 -12.91 -18.14 6.50
CA THR A 78 -12.44 -18.33 7.87
C THR A 78 -10.94 -18.12 7.81
N THR A 79 -10.49 -17.07 8.49
CA THR A 79 -9.09 -16.88 8.87
C THR A 79 -8.16 -16.47 7.71
N ILE A 80 -8.40 -15.30 7.10
CA ILE A 80 -7.32 -14.60 6.39
C ILE A 80 -6.39 -14.00 7.45
N GLY A 81 -5.42 -14.80 7.92
CA GLY A 81 -4.40 -14.31 8.83
C GLY A 81 -3.31 -15.32 9.18
N LEU A 82 -3.65 -16.58 9.49
CA LEU A 82 -2.65 -17.51 10.06
C LEU A 82 -2.50 -18.89 9.39
N ALA A 83 -3.28 -19.25 8.36
CA ALA A 83 -3.11 -20.55 7.70
C ALA A 83 -3.30 -20.55 6.16
N ILE A 84 -3.19 -19.40 5.51
CA ILE A 84 -3.26 -19.31 4.04
C ILE A 84 -1.83 -19.27 3.50
N GLY A 85 -1.43 -20.30 2.76
CA GLY A 85 -0.13 -20.38 2.09
C GLY A 85 0.13 -19.24 1.11
N THR A 86 1.23 -19.33 0.36
CA THR A 86 1.63 -18.31 -0.62
C THR A 86 0.54 -18.12 -1.69
N PRO A 87 -0.13 -16.94 -1.78
CA PRO A 87 -1.27 -16.72 -2.68
C PRO A 87 -0.89 -16.74 -4.17
N GLY A 88 0.40 -16.80 -4.50
CA GLY A 88 0.91 -16.70 -5.87
C GLY A 88 0.40 -17.75 -6.85
N TYR A 89 -0.16 -18.88 -6.39
CA TYR A 89 -0.70 -19.96 -7.24
C TYR A 89 -2.22 -20.14 -7.13
N MET A 90 -2.89 -19.37 -6.27
CA MET A 90 -4.33 -19.53 -6.05
C MET A 90 -5.11 -19.00 -7.26
N ALA A 91 -6.19 -19.68 -7.63
CA ALA A 91 -7.10 -19.18 -8.65
C ALA A 91 -7.97 -18.02 -8.12
N PRO A 92 -8.46 -17.11 -8.98
CA PRO A 92 -9.32 -15.98 -8.59
C PRO A 92 -10.51 -16.39 -7.73
N GLU A 93 -11.19 -17.48 -8.08
CA GLU A 93 -12.32 -18.05 -7.33
C GLU A 93 -11.91 -18.57 -5.94
N GLN A 94 -10.67 -19.06 -5.78
CA GLN A 94 -10.15 -19.47 -4.48
C GLN A 94 -9.84 -18.25 -3.60
N VAL A 95 -9.29 -17.19 -4.20
CA VAL A 95 -9.01 -15.91 -3.52
C VAL A 95 -10.32 -15.25 -3.07
N MET A 96 -11.35 -15.28 -3.91
CA MET A 96 -12.65 -14.67 -3.64
C MET A 96 -13.56 -15.52 -2.74
N GLY A 97 -13.15 -16.73 -2.37
CA GLY A 97 -13.99 -17.65 -1.58
C GLY A 97 -15.25 -18.10 -2.33
N HIS A 98 -15.18 -18.19 -3.66
CA HIS A 98 -16.24 -18.77 -4.48
C HIS A 98 -16.11 -20.30 -4.53
N ASP A 99 -17.07 -20.96 -5.16
CA ASP A 99 -17.02 -22.40 -5.39
C ASP A 99 -15.80 -22.78 -6.25
N VAL A 100 -15.05 -23.78 -5.77
CA VAL A 100 -13.79 -24.23 -6.37
C VAL A 100 -13.95 -25.61 -6.98
N ASP A 101 -13.82 -25.69 -8.29
CA ASP A 101 -13.75 -26.94 -9.05
C ASP A 101 -12.35 -27.19 -9.65
N LYS A 102 -12.24 -28.25 -10.47
CA LYS A 102 -10.99 -28.67 -11.12
C LYS A 102 -10.28 -27.60 -11.95
N ARG A 103 -10.98 -26.54 -12.38
CA ARG A 103 -10.43 -25.43 -13.18
C ARG A 103 -9.53 -24.50 -12.35
N ALA A 104 -9.59 -24.58 -11.02
CA ALA A 104 -8.62 -23.92 -10.16
C ALA A 104 -7.22 -24.55 -10.28
N ASP A 105 -7.14 -25.87 -10.40
CA ASP A 105 -5.85 -26.55 -10.62
C ASP A 105 -5.26 -26.22 -12.00
N ILE A 106 -6.12 -26.05 -13.02
CA ILE A 106 -5.72 -25.59 -14.36
C ILE A 106 -5.11 -24.19 -14.30
N TYR A 107 -5.71 -23.29 -13.51
CA TYR A 107 -5.14 -21.96 -13.28
C TYR A 107 -3.76 -22.05 -12.61
N ALA A 108 -3.64 -22.80 -11.51
CA ALA A 108 -2.37 -22.99 -10.81
C ALA A 108 -1.29 -23.60 -11.73
N MET A 109 -1.66 -24.51 -12.63
CA MET A 109 -0.77 -25.07 -13.65
C MET A 109 -0.32 -24.01 -14.68
N GLY A 110 -1.19 -23.07 -15.02
CA GLY A 110 -0.82 -21.89 -15.82
C GLY A 110 0.22 -21.01 -15.12
N VAL A 111 0.06 -20.77 -13.82
CA VAL A 111 1.04 -20.02 -13.02
C VAL A 111 2.38 -20.73 -12.99
N LEU A 112 2.39 -22.05 -12.76
CA LEU A 112 3.60 -22.87 -12.83
C LEU A 112 4.28 -22.79 -14.20
N THR A 113 3.49 -22.86 -15.28
CA THR A 113 4.01 -22.73 -16.66
C THR A 113 4.71 -21.39 -16.85
N PHE A 114 4.08 -20.30 -16.39
CA PHE A 114 4.66 -18.96 -16.46
C PHE A 114 5.97 -18.87 -15.66
N GLU A 115 5.97 -19.33 -14.40
CA GLU A 115 7.15 -19.25 -13.53
C GLU A 115 8.30 -20.11 -14.04
N MET A 116 8.04 -21.34 -14.50
CA MET A 116 9.08 -22.24 -14.98
C MET A 116 9.76 -21.73 -16.25
N LEU A 117 9.02 -21.03 -17.12
CA LEU A 117 9.54 -20.55 -18.40
C LEU A 117 10.13 -19.13 -18.34
N THR A 118 9.76 -18.34 -17.33
CA THR A 118 10.22 -16.94 -17.19
C THR A 118 11.11 -16.72 -15.96
N GLY A 119 11.15 -17.67 -15.03
CA GLY A 119 11.86 -17.57 -13.76
C GLY A 119 11.17 -16.69 -12.72
N ARG A 120 9.96 -16.16 -12.99
CA ARG A 120 9.23 -15.28 -12.07
C ARG A 120 7.74 -15.54 -12.09
N LEU A 121 7.04 -15.25 -10.99
CA LEU A 121 5.58 -15.35 -10.95
C LEU A 121 4.90 -14.31 -11.86
N PRO A 122 3.68 -14.59 -12.37
CA PRO A 122 2.93 -13.65 -13.20
C PRO A 122 2.50 -12.40 -12.43
N TYR A 123 2.23 -12.57 -11.12
CA TYR A 123 1.87 -11.47 -10.22
C TYR A 123 2.88 -11.42 -9.08
N ILE A 124 3.50 -10.25 -8.92
CA ILE A 124 4.45 -9.95 -7.86
C ILE A 124 3.88 -8.76 -7.11
N GLY A 125 3.83 -8.88 -5.78
CA GLY A 125 3.37 -7.83 -4.88
C GLY A 125 4.24 -7.80 -3.63
N SER A 126 4.28 -6.65 -2.97
CA SER A 126 5.00 -6.43 -1.71
C SER A 126 4.41 -7.24 -0.55
N ASN A 127 3.17 -7.70 -0.68
CA ASN A 127 2.49 -8.52 0.32
C ASN A 127 1.48 -9.50 -0.32
N ARG A 128 0.95 -10.43 0.48
CA ARG A 128 0.02 -11.49 0.04
C ARG A 128 -1.28 -10.92 -0.56
N MET A 129 -1.78 -9.80 -0.04
CA MET A 129 -3.01 -9.18 -0.51
C MET A 129 -2.85 -8.53 -1.87
N GLU A 130 -1.71 -7.92 -2.16
CA GLU A 130 -1.41 -7.39 -3.50
C GLU A 130 -1.37 -8.49 -4.56
N VAL A 131 -0.75 -9.62 -4.23
CA VAL A 131 -0.71 -10.79 -5.12
C VAL A 131 -2.11 -11.36 -5.33
N ALA A 132 -2.92 -11.48 -4.26
CA ALA A 132 -4.31 -11.92 -4.34
C ALA A 132 -5.17 -10.96 -5.19
N TYR A 133 -5.00 -9.65 -5.01
CA TYR A 133 -5.70 -8.65 -5.82
C TYR A 133 -5.33 -8.74 -7.30
N ALA A 134 -4.03 -8.81 -7.61
CA ALA A 134 -3.55 -8.92 -8.98
C ALA A 134 -4.03 -10.23 -9.65
N THR A 135 -4.07 -11.32 -8.87
CA THR A 135 -4.64 -12.60 -9.27
C THR A 135 -6.10 -12.45 -9.72
N VAL A 136 -6.90 -11.60 -9.07
CA VAL A 136 -8.30 -11.38 -9.45
C VAL A 136 -8.46 -10.35 -10.57
N ASN A 137 -7.72 -9.25 -10.55
CA ASN A 137 -8.06 -8.05 -11.33
C ASN A 137 -7.04 -7.66 -12.41
N THR A 138 -5.80 -8.13 -12.32
CA THR A 138 -4.73 -7.71 -13.24
C THR A 138 -4.58 -8.69 -14.40
N PRO A 139 -4.50 -8.23 -15.67
CA PRO A 139 -4.20 -9.10 -16.79
C PRO A 139 -2.81 -9.74 -16.63
N ILE A 140 -2.61 -10.94 -17.18
CA ILE A 140 -1.30 -11.60 -17.15
C ILE A 140 -0.27 -10.79 -17.97
N PRO A 141 0.96 -10.56 -17.45
CA PRO A 141 2.05 -10.03 -18.27
C PRO A 141 2.45 -11.00 -19.38
N SER A 142 3.02 -10.48 -20.46
CA SER A 142 3.58 -11.28 -21.56
C SER A 142 4.82 -12.04 -21.10
N ALA A 143 4.81 -13.38 -21.23
CA ALA A 143 5.94 -14.25 -20.97
C ALA A 143 7.05 -14.04 -22.01
N VAL A 144 6.66 -13.81 -23.27
CA VAL A 144 7.59 -13.61 -24.39
C VAL A 144 8.41 -12.33 -24.23
N LYS A 145 7.81 -11.25 -23.70
CA LYS A 145 8.55 -10.02 -23.36
C LYS A 145 9.59 -10.22 -22.27
N ILE A 146 9.48 -11.28 -21.47
CA ILE A 146 10.42 -11.60 -20.38
C ILE A 146 11.49 -12.55 -20.89
N ASN A 147 11.11 -13.54 -21.69
CA ASN A 147 11.99 -14.52 -22.30
C ASN A 147 11.70 -14.62 -23.80
N ALA A 148 12.51 -13.91 -24.59
CA ALA A 148 12.36 -13.82 -26.05
C ALA A 148 12.60 -15.16 -26.80
N ASN A 149 13.08 -16.20 -26.11
CA ASN A 149 13.23 -17.53 -26.68
C ASN A 149 11.90 -18.33 -26.69
N LEU A 150 10.87 -17.83 -26.02
CA LEU A 150 9.55 -18.47 -25.98
C LEU A 150 8.75 -18.17 -27.26
N PRO A 151 7.86 -19.08 -27.71
CA PRO A 151 7.02 -18.85 -28.86
C PRO A 151 5.89 -17.85 -28.55
N ASP A 152 5.51 -17.01 -29.52
CA ASP A 152 4.46 -15.99 -29.36
C ASP A 152 3.10 -16.59 -28.99
N GLU A 153 2.83 -17.80 -29.48
CA GLU A 153 1.62 -18.55 -29.20
C GLU A 153 1.47 -18.92 -27.71
N LEU A 154 2.55 -18.88 -26.93
CA LEU A 154 2.52 -19.14 -25.49
C LEU A 154 1.69 -18.08 -24.75
N ASP A 155 1.82 -16.80 -25.10
CA ASP A 155 1.04 -15.74 -24.44
C ASP A 155 -0.46 -15.89 -24.71
N VAL A 156 -0.83 -16.35 -25.91
CA VAL A 156 -2.21 -16.64 -26.27
C VAL A 156 -2.76 -17.79 -25.44
N LEU A 157 -1.96 -18.84 -25.23
CA LEU A 157 -2.34 -19.96 -24.38
C LEU A 157 -2.47 -19.51 -22.92
N LEU A 158 -1.46 -18.82 -22.37
CA LEU A 158 -1.45 -18.36 -20.98
C LEU A 158 -2.60 -17.42 -20.67
N ALA A 159 -2.98 -16.53 -21.60
CA ALA A 159 -4.15 -15.67 -21.45
C ALA A 159 -5.46 -16.46 -21.26
N LYS A 160 -5.60 -17.61 -21.94
CA LYS A 160 -6.75 -18.51 -21.76
C LYS A 160 -6.68 -19.30 -20.46
N VAL A 161 -5.53 -19.90 -20.17
CA VAL A 161 -5.35 -20.75 -18.97
C VAL A 161 -5.50 -19.93 -17.68
N LEU A 162 -5.03 -18.68 -17.69
CA LEU A 162 -5.07 -17.76 -16.56
C LEU A 162 -6.21 -16.73 -16.67
N ALA A 163 -7.23 -17.03 -17.48
CA ALA A 163 -8.45 -16.25 -17.54
C ALA A 163 -9.12 -16.16 -16.16
N LYS A 164 -9.65 -14.97 -15.82
CA LYS A 164 -10.23 -14.74 -14.49
C LYS A 164 -11.49 -15.56 -14.28
N ASP A 165 -12.35 -15.59 -15.30
CA ASP A 165 -13.52 -16.45 -15.37
C ASP A 165 -13.11 -17.91 -15.65
N PRO A 166 -13.41 -18.87 -14.75
CA PRO A 166 -13.15 -20.30 -14.98
C PRO A 166 -13.81 -20.84 -16.26
N GLY A 167 -14.93 -20.27 -16.70
CA GLY A 167 -15.62 -20.66 -17.93
C GLY A 167 -14.81 -20.40 -19.21
N GLN A 168 -13.81 -19.51 -19.15
CA GLN A 168 -12.96 -19.15 -20.29
C GLN A 168 -11.65 -19.96 -20.36
N ARG A 169 -11.37 -20.77 -19.35
CA ARG A 169 -10.19 -21.63 -19.28
C ARG A 169 -10.42 -22.92 -20.09
N PRO A 170 -9.37 -23.70 -20.43
CA PRO A 170 -9.55 -25.10 -20.80
C PRO A 170 -10.37 -25.83 -19.72
N GLN A 171 -11.32 -26.65 -20.13
CA GLN A 171 -12.25 -27.29 -19.18
C GLN A 171 -11.68 -28.59 -18.60
N THR A 172 -10.58 -29.08 -19.16
CA THR A 172 -9.85 -30.26 -18.66
C THR A 172 -8.33 -30.08 -18.78
N VAL A 173 -7.58 -30.79 -17.94
CA VAL A 173 -6.10 -30.78 -18.01
C VAL A 173 -5.63 -31.42 -19.32
N ARG A 174 -6.32 -32.45 -19.81
CA ARG A 174 -6.07 -33.07 -21.12
C ARG A 174 -6.17 -32.06 -22.27
N GLU A 175 -7.17 -31.18 -22.23
CA GLU A 175 -7.31 -30.10 -23.21
C GLU A 175 -6.14 -29.13 -23.14
N LEU A 176 -5.75 -28.71 -21.93
CA LEU A 176 -4.57 -27.86 -21.71
C LEU A 176 -3.30 -28.51 -22.28
N LEU A 177 -3.02 -29.79 -21.94
CA LEU A 177 -1.86 -30.52 -22.44
C LEU A 177 -1.86 -30.64 -23.96
N ALA A 178 -3.03 -30.86 -24.59
CA ALA A 178 -3.16 -30.89 -26.04
C ALA A 178 -2.87 -29.53 -26.69
N GLN A 179 -3.25 -28.42 -26.04
CA GLN A 179 -2.92 -27.07 -26.50
C GLN A 179 -1.42 -26.77 -26.32
N MET A 180 -0.83 -27.16 -25.18
CA MET A 180 0.62 -27.03 -24.93
C MET A 180 1.45 -27.81 -25.94
N ALA A 181 1.03 -29.03 -26.31
CA ALA A 181 1.74 -29.88 -27.27
C ALA A 181 1.78 -29.30 -28.71
N ARG A 182 0.91 -28.34 -29.04
CA ARG A 182 0.87 -27.66 -30.35
C ARG A 182 1.81 -26.46 -30.42
N LEU A 183 2.40 -26.02 -29.31
CA LEU A 183 3.32 -24.88 -29.30
C LEU A 183 4.61 -25.22 -30.05
N PRO A 184 5.11 -24.32 -30.91
CA PRO A 184 6.34 -24.57 -31.65
C PRO A 184 7.54 -24.61 -30.70
N GLN A 185 8.29 -25.70 -30.73
CA GLN A 185 9.54 -25.82 -29.97
C GLN A 185 10.65 -25.05 -30.69
N ARG A 186 10.93 -23.81 -30.29
CA ARG A 186 12.16 -23.13 -30.69
C ARG A 186 13.34 -23.80 -29.98
N ARG A 187 14.17 -24.52 -30.74
CA ARG A 187 15.45 -25.02 -30.23
C ARG A 187 16.35 -23.82 -29.98
N THR A 188 16.69 -23.55 -28.72
CA THR A 188 17.75 -22.61 -28.36
C THR A 188 19.06 -23.14 -28.94
N SER A 189 19.55 -22.53 -30.02
CA SER A 189 20.91 -22.78 -30.47
C SER A 189 21.86 -22.13 -29.47
N ALA A 190 22.86 -22.88 -29.00
CA ALA A 190 23.87 -22.45 -28.03
C ALA A 190 24.70 -21.21 -28.48
N ALA A 191 24.43 -20.64 -29.67
CA ALA A 191 25.08 -19.45 -30.19
C ALA A 191 24.61 -18.14 -29.54
N GLY A 192 23.45 -18.12 -28.86
CA GLY A 192 22.89 -16.91 -28.24
C GLY A 192 23.54 -16.47 -26.92
N LEU A 193 24.18 -17.38 -26.19
CA LEU A 193 24.82 -17.04 -24.91
C LEU A 193 26.14 -16.27 -25.09
N ALA A 194 26.80 -16.38 -26.24
CA ALA A 194 28.04 -15.65 -26.52
C ALA A 194 27.81 -14.16 -26.77
N ALA A 195 26.63 -13.77 -27.30
CA ALA A 195 26.31 -12.39 -27.65
C ALA A 195 25.92 -11.50 -26.44
N ALA A 196 25.53 -12.10 -25.32
CA ALA A 196 25.19 -11.35 -24.10
C ALA A 196 26.43 -10.85 -23.35
N THR A 197 27.59 -11.47 -23.55
CA THR A 197 28.85 -11.08 -22.88
C THR A 197 29.53 -9.88 -23.55
N THR A 198 29.25 -9.60 -24.82
CA THR A 198 29.85 -8.48 -25.57
C THR A 198 29.13 -7.14 -25.38
N ALA A 199 27.86 -7.13 -24.95
CA ALA A 199 27.10 -5.90 -24.76
C ALA A 199 27.37 -5.21 -23.40
N ALA A 200 27.95 -5.91 -22.42
CA ALA A 200 28.26 -5.33 -21.11
C ALA A 200 29.59 -4.57 -21.05
N ALA A 201 30.44 -4.67 -22.09
CA ALA A 201 31.79 -4.11 -22.10
C ALA A 201 31.90 -2.69 -22.74
N SER A 202 30.82 -2.12 -23.27
CA SER A 202 30.84 -0.86 -24.03
C SER A 202 30.15 0.34 -23.36
N ALA A 203 29.68 0.20 -22.10
CA ALA A 203 28.97 1.27 -21.40
C ALA A 203 29.80 2.04 -20.34
N SER A 204 31.12 1.85 -20.30
CA SER A 204 32.00 2.52 -19.33
C SER A 204 33.25 3.09 -19.98
N ALA A 205 33.08 4.14 -20.79
CA ALA A 205 34.16 5.05 -21.18
C ALA A 205 33.63 6.36 -21.78
N SER A 206 33.32 7.36 -20.93
CA SER A 206 33.50 8.77 -21.30
C SER A 206 33.37 9.68 -20.07
N ALA A 207 34.50 9.96 -19.40
CA ALA A 207 34.67 11.11 -18.51
C ALA A 207 36.16 11.38 -18.23
N ALA A 208 36.76 12.30 -18.99
CA ALA A 208 37.98 13.10 -18.74
C ALA A 208 38.39 13.71 -20.09
N GLY A 209 38.77 14.97 -20.30
CA GLY A 209 39.15 16.11 -19.47
C GLY A 209 40.13 16.98 -20.32
N GLY A 210 40.10 18.31 -20.19
CA GLY A 210 41.13 19.25 -20.72
C GLY A 210 40.76 20.05 -21.99
N VAL A 211 41.10 21.32 -22.26
CA VAL A 211 41.32 22.62 -21.57
C VAL A 211 41.89 23.61 -22.63
N ALA A 212 41.70 24.93 -22.43
CA ALA A 212 42.36 26.11 -23.05
C ALA A 212 41.69 26.66 -24.34
N VAL A 213 41.56 27.98 -24.62
CA VAL A 213 42.42 29.18 -24.42
C VAL A 213 41.56 30.48 -24.47
N LEU A 214 41.98 31.55 -23.78
CA LEU A 214 41.52 32.98 -23.88
C LEU A 214 42.50 33.82 -24.75
N PRO A 215 42.09 34.92 -25.42
CA PRO A 215 42.22 36.31 -24.83
C PRO A 215 41.13 37.34 -25.31
N LYS A 216 40.53 38.21 -24.48
CA LYS A 216 40.90 39.58 -23.95
C LYS A 216 40.68 40.78 -24.94
N PRO A 217 40.67 42.08 -24.50
CA PRO A 217 39.70 42.96 -23.78
C PRO A 217 39.11 44.11 -24.69
N ALA A 218 38.23 45.07 -24.31
CA ALA A 218 38.46 46.23 -23.42
C ALA A 218 37.28 47.26 -23.40
N THR A 219 37.14 47.92 -22.23
CA THR A 219 36.94 49.39 -21.97
C THR A 219 35.60 50.16 -22.03
N SER A 220 35.28 50.74 -20.85
CA SER A 220 34.84 52.14 -20.54
C SER A 220 33.38 52.53 -20.85
N SER A 221 32.68 53.51 -20.24
CA SER A 221 32.74 54.44 -19.07
C SER A 221 31.55 55.41 -19.31
N ASN A 222 30.65 55.82 -18.40
CA ASN A 222 30.70 56.93 -17.42
C ASN A 222 29.23 57.35 -17.10
N GLY A 223 28.93 57.88 -15.89
CA GLY A 223 27.61 58.37 -15.40
C GLY A 223 27.21 59.78 -15.89
N PRO A 224 26.48 60.66 -15.13
CA PRO A 224 25.85 60.53 -13.80
C PRO A 224 24.42 61.18 -13.64
N ASP A 225 23.96 61.28 -12.37
CA ASP A 225 22.89 62.13 -11.76
C ASP A 225 21.40 61.75 -11.96
N THR A 226 20.53 61.66 -10.94
CA THR A 226 20.24 62.65 -9.88
C THR A 226 19.59 62.04 -8.61
N THR A 227 19.80 62.75 -7.51
CA THR A 227 19.32 62.57 -6.13
C THR A 227 17.82 62.88 -5.96
N SER A 228 17.07 62.03 -5.24
CA SER A 228 15.93 62.45 -4.41
C SER A 228 15.60 61.39 -3.35
N MET A 229 15.28 61.89 -2.16
CA MET A 229 15.23 61.20 -0.88
C MET A 229 13.91 60.44 -0.65
N ARG A 230 14.07 59.24 -0.06
CA ARG A 230 13.31 58.72 1.10
C ARG A 230 11.84 58.31 0.90
N ALA A 231 11.67 57.01 0.67
CA ALA A 231 10.63 56.19 1.31
C ALA A 231 11.24 54.82 1.61
N VAL A 232 11.26 54.39 2.88
CA VAL A 232 11.66 53.03 3.25
C VAL A 232 10.56 52.10 2.75
N LYS A 233 10.75 51.54 1.55
CA LYS A 233 9.91 50.47 1.02
C LYS A 233 10.23 49.23 1.85
N ALA A 234 9.20 48.64 2.46
CA ALA A 234 9.31 47.40 3.21
C ALA A 234 10.14 46.38 2.42
N ALA A 235 11.15 45.79 3.05
CA ALA A 235 11.92 44.71 2.46
C ALA A 235 10.94 43.61 2.01
N PRO A 236 11.08 43.06 0.79
CA PRO A 236 10.30 41.90 0.42
C PRO A 236 10.57 40.79 1.45
N PRO A 237 9.56 39.96 1.79
CA PRO A 237 9.80 38.81 2.66
C PRO A 237 10.96 38.00 2.08
N PRO A 238 11.81 37.39 2.94
CA PRO A 238 12.90 36.56 2.46
C PRO A 238 12.34 35.54 1.46
N PRO A 239 13.05 35.26 0.35
CA PRO A 239 12.59 34.30 -0.62
C PRO A 239 12.28 33.01 0.14
N MET A 240 11.03 32.55 0.04
CA MET A 240 10.66 31.24 0.53
C MET A 240 11.65 30.27 -0.12
N LEU A 241 12.47 29.60 0.70
CA LEU A 241 13.24 28.46 0.25
C LEU A 241 12.21 27.43 -0.21
N HIS A 242 11.83 27.51 -1.49
CA HIS A 242 11.24 26.39 -2.18
C HIS A 242 12.31 25.31 -2.11
N GLY A 243 12.14 24.40 -1.14
CA GLY A 243 12.71 23.08 -1.21
C GLY A 243 12.49 22.57 -2.63
N SER A 244 13.50 21.88 -3.16
CA SER A 244 13.52 21.33 -4.51
C SER A 244 12.14 20.78 -4.91
N PRO A 245 11.73 20.93 -6.19
CA PRO A 245 10.48 20.34 -6.67
C PRO A 245 10.44 18.86 -6.25
N PRO A 246 9.28 18.38 -5.75
CA PRO A 246 9.21 17.10 -5.08
C PRO A 246 9.71 16.00 -6.01
N PRO A 247 10.46 15.00 -5.49
CA PRO A 247 10.60 13.76 -6.24
C PRO A 247 9.19 13.26 -6.59
N THR A 248 8.98 12.95 -7.86
CA THR A 248 7.76 12.32 -8.35
C THR A 248 7.40 11.16 -7.41
N PRO A 249 6.15 11.05 -6.92
CA PRO A 249 5.77 10.00 -5.98
C PRO A 249 6.26 8.66 -6.52
N THR A 250 7.23 8.09 -5.82
CA THR A 250 7.78 6.80 -6.21
C THR A 250 6.66 5.82 -5.93
N SER A 251 6.03 5.31 -6.98
CA SER A 251 5.03 4.25 -6.95
C SER A 251 5.69 2.90 -6.58
N ALA A 252 6.53 2.90 -5.55
CA ALA A 252 7.02 1.69 -4.92
C ALA A 252 5.82 1.02 -4.22
N GLY A 253 5.50 -0.20 -4.64
CA GLY A 253 4.32 -0.95 -4.24
C GLY A 253 4.13 -1.03 -2.72
N GLY A 254 2.88 -0.96 -2.26
CA GLY A 254 2.52 -1.03 -0.85
C GLY A 254 1.62 0.08 -0.29
N SER A 255 0.80 0.80 -1.10
CA SER A 255 -0.14 1.78 -0.54
C SER A 255 -1.39 1.08 0.04
N THR A 256 -1.58 1.23 1.35
CA THR A 256 -2.76 0.85 2.12
C THR A 256 -4.00 1.56 1.60
N ILE A 257 -3.85 2.83 1.19
CA ILE A 257 -4.94 3.59 0.60
C ILE A 257 -5.36 2.96 -0.72
N ARG A 258 -4.41 2.60 -1.58
CA ARG A 258 -4.75 1.85 -2.80
C ARG A 258 -5.47 0.54 -2.47
N THR A 259 -5.05 -0.19 -1.43
CA THR A 259 -5.74 -1.41 -0.99
C THR A 259 -7.20 -1.14 -0.61
N LEU A 260 -7.48 -0.02 0.05
CA LEU A 260 -8.82 0.41 0.41
C LEU A 260 -9.69 0.78 -0.78
N GLU A 261 -9.13 1.46 -1.77
CA GLU A 261 -9.83 1.75 -3.04
C GLU A 261 -10.33 0.47 -3.70
N LEU A 262 -9.52 -0.59 -3.64
CA LEU A 262 -9.85 -1.91 -4.17
C LEU A 262 -10.92 -2.63 -3.37
N MET A 263 -11.05 -2.33 -2.07
CA MET A 263 -12.15 -2.79 -1.21
C MET A 263 -13.39 -1.88 -1.31
N GLY A 264 -13.41 -0.95 -2.27
CA GLY A 264 -14.55 -0.08 -2.53
C GLY A 264 -14.58 1.23 -1.73
N VAL A 265 -13.57 1.48 -0.88
CA VAL A 265 -13.42 2.75 -0.17
C VAL A 265 -12.86 3.79 -1.13
N ARG A 266 -13.73 4.64 -1.68
CA ARG A 266 -13.32 5.62 -2.68
C ARG A 266 -12.50 6.74 -2.05
N PRO A 267 -11.37 7.12 -2.66
CA PRO A 267 -10.58 8.23 -2.18
C PRO A 267 -11.35 9.52 -2.40
N ALA A 268 -11.50 10.29 -1.33
CA ALA A 268 -12.22 11.55 -1.37
C ALA A 268 -11.23 12.70 -1.28
N ARG A 269 -10.99 13.37 -2.42
CA ARG A 269 -10.09 14.54 -2.46
C ARG A 269 -10.82 15.77 -1.95
N ALA A 270 -10.20 16.45 -1.00
CA ALA A 270 -10.66 17.75 -0.55
C ALA A 270 -10.78 18.71 -1.75
N ARG A 271 -11.94 19.35 -1.90
CA ARG A 271 -12.14 20.37 -2.95
C ARG A 271 -11.63 21.73 -2.49
N GLY A 272 -11.63 21.95 -1.18
CA GLY A 272 -11.16 23.16 -0.55
C GLY A 272 -10.21 22.88 0.60
N ARG A 273 -9.66 23.95 1.16
CA ARG A 273 -8.71 23.90 2.28
C ARG A 273 -9.39 24.38 3.56
N PHE A 274 -10.63 23.94 3.78
CA PHE A 274 -11.52 24.50 4.79
C PHE A 274 -11.55 23.70 6.09
N ILE A 275 -11.79 24.40 7.20
CA ILE A 275 -12.07 23.84 8.51
C ILE A 275 -12.95 24.79 9.32
N LEU A 276 -13.79 24.24 10.19
CA LEU A 276 -14.67 24.99 11.08
C LEU A 276 -13.84 25.84 12.04
N ASN A 277 -14.14 27.14 12.11
CA ASN A 277 -13.45 28.10 12.97
C ASN A 277 -13.38 27.64 14.43
N GLY A 278 -14.51 27.20 15.00
CA GLY A 278 -14.52 26.63 16.35
C GLY A 278 -13.53 25.47 16.56
N HIS A 279 -13.33 24.61 15.56
CA HIS A 279 -12.39 23.49 15.66
C HIS A 279 -10.93 23.92 15.49
N PHE A 280 -10.67 24.84 14.56
CA PHE A 280 -9.36 25.48 14.44
C PHE A 280 -8.97 26.20 15.74
N SER A 281 -9.90 26.96 16.31
CA SER A 281 -9.71 27.67 17.57
C SER A 281 -9.43 26.73 18.74
N ASN A 282 -10.15 25.61 18.85
CA ASN A 282 -9.85 24.57 19.83
C ASN A 282 -8.39 24.10 19.74
N PHE A 283 -7.90 23.79 18.54
CA PHE A 283 -6.51 23.36 18.36
C PHE A 283 -5.49 24.45 18.69
N VAL A 284 -5.74 25.71 18.30
CA VAL A 284 -4.84 26.83 18.64
C VAL A 284 -4.78 27.07 20.14
N HIS A 285 -5.92 27.07 20.83
CA HIS A 285 -5.98 27.23 22.28
C HIS A 285 -5.23 26.11 23.00
N VAL A 286 -5.47 24.86 22.61
CA VAL A 286 -4.80 23.73 23.27
C VAL A 286 -3.30 23.71 22.94
N ALA A 287 -2.89 24.15 21.75
CA ALA A 287 -1.48 24.31 21.42
C ALA A 287 -0.82 25.34 22.35
N ARG A 288 -1.47 26.50 22.57
CA ARG A 288 -1.03 27.50 23.55
C ARG A 288 -0.91 26.89 24.95
N ASP A 289 -1.92 26.17 25.42
CA ASP A 289 -1.92 25.55 26.75
C ASP A 289 -0.85 24.48 26.94
N VAL A 290 -0.58 23.68 25.90
CA VAL A 290 0.44 22.62 25.94
C VAL A 290 1.85 23.20 25.88
N THR A 291 2.04 24.28 25.12
CA THR A 291 3.36 24.89 24.92
C THR A 291 3.73 25.95 25.96
N GLY A 292 2.75 26.46 26.71
CA GLY A 292 2.95 27.40 27.81
C GLY A 292 3.73 28.64 27.38
N ASP A 293 4.80 28.94 28.10
CA ASP A 293 5.65 30.12 27.86
C ASP A 293 6.32 30.12 26.47
N ARG A 294 6.44 28.95 25.82
CA ARG A 294 7.00 28.83 24.47
C ARG A 294 5.98 29.04 23.36
N TRP A 295 4.71 29.30 23.67
CA TRP A 295 3.68 29.59 22.67
C TRP A 295 4.08 30.67 21.65
N PRO A 296 4.71 31.80 22.03
CA PRO A 296 5.10 32.81 21.04
C PRO A 296 6.06 32.28 19.97
N GLU A 297 7.03 31.43 20.35
CA GLU A 297 7.96 30.79 19.40
C GLU A 297 7.20 29.86 18.45
N VAL A 298 6.29 29.04 19.00
CA VAL A 298 5.49 28.05 18.25
C VAL A 298 4.53 28.73 17.29
N ALA A 299 3.79 29.73 17.76
CA ALA A 299 2.88 30.51 16.95
C ALA A 299 3.63 31.26 15.83
N TYR A 300 4.80 31.83 16.13
CA TYR A 300 5.62 32.49 15.12
C TYR A 300 6.07 31.51 14.04
N ALA A 301 6.65 30.37 14.42
CA ALA A 301 7.10 29.34 13.48
C ALA A 301 5.95 28.78 12.62
N ALA A 302 4.74 28.69 13.17
CA ALA A 302 3.56 28.23 12.45
C ALA A 302 2.92 29.29 11.52
N GLY A 303 3.41 30.54 11.55
CA GLY A 303 2.80 31.67 10.83
C GLY A 303 1.49 32.16 11.45
N LEU A 304 1.36 32.04 12.76
CA LEU A 304 0.17 32.33 13.58
C LEU A 304 0.41 33.48 14.56
N VAL A 305 1.25 34.43 14.18
CA VAL A 305 1.68 35.56 15.02
C VAL A 305 0.49 36.35 15.59
N GLN A 306 -0.59 36.51 14.81
CA GLN A 306 -1.81 37.18 15.27
C GLN A 306 -2.45 36.49 16.48
N TYR A 307 -2.29 35.17 16.62
CA TYR A 307 -2.84 34.39 17.73
C TYR A 307 -1.87 34.27 18.92
N ILE A 308 -0.79 35.06 18.94
CA ILE A 308 0.00 35.25 20.17
C ILE A 308 -0.82 36.08 21.15
N GLU A 309 -1.40 37.18 20.68
CA GLU A 309 -2.13 38.14 21.50
C GLU A 309 -3.66 38.02 21.36
N GLN A 310 -4.14 37.54 20.21
CA GLN A 310 -5.57 37.43 19.92
C GLN A 310 -6.04 35.97 20.03
N ASP A 311 -7.32 35.78 20.31
CA ASP A 311 -7.94 34.46 20.27
C ASP A 311 -8.40 34.10 18.85
N ALA A 312 -8.32 32.82 18.52
CA ALA A 312 -8.80 32.32 17.24
C ALA A 312 -10.34 32.34 17.19
N PRO A 313 -10.97 32.67 16.04
CA PRO A 313 -12.42 32.77 15.91
C PRO A 313 -13.15 31.49 16.36
N GLN A 314 -14.21 31.62 17.16
CA GLN A 314 -14.99 30.49 17.69
C GLN A 314 -16.41 30.40 17.10
N ASP A 315 -16.60 30.90 15.89
CA ASP A 315 -17.89 30.80 15.18
C ASP A 315 -18.02 29.48 14.39
N GLU A 316 -19.22 29.24 13.85
CA GLU A 316 -19.54 28.06 13.03
C GLU A 316 -19.23 28.28 11.54
N GLN A 317 -18.38 29.25 11.18
CA GLN A 317 -17.99 29.46 9.78
C GLN A 317 -16.87 28.51 9.37
N LEU A 318 -16.96 28.01 8.15
CA LEU A 318 -15.87 27.32 7.47
C LEU A 318 -14.93 28.38 6.87
N SER A 319 -13.68 28.38 7.31
CA SER A 319 -12.62 29.22 6.75
C SER A 319 -11.47 28.35 6.27
N SER A 320 -10.42 28.91 5.65
CA SER A 320 -9.32 28.12 5.07
C SER A 320 -7.99 28.06 5.87
N PRO A 321 -7.96 27.82 7.20
CA PRO A 321 -6.72 27.76 7.98
C PRO A 321 -6.17 26.34 8.09
N VAL A 322 -6.56 25.39 7.23
CA VAL A 322 -6.18 23.98 7.39
C VAL A 322 -4.66 23.77 7.39
N GLU A 323 -3.91 24.52 6.57
CA GLU A 323 -2.44 24.45 6.53
C GLU A 323 -1.80 24.96 7.81
N SER A 324 -2.49 25.83 8.55
CA SER A 324 -2.00 26.33 9.83
C SER A 324 -1.86 25.21 10.86
N LEU A 325 -2.72 24.18 10.80
CA LEU A 325 -2.61 23.01 11.67
C LEU A 325 -1.40 22.15 11.31
N SER A 326 -1.14 21.98 10.02
CA SER A 326 0.07 21.31 9.53
C SER A 326 1.35 22.07 9.96
N ARG A 327 1.37 23.39 9.77
CA ARG A 327 2.49 24.25 10.22
C ARG A 327 2.69 24.25 11.73
N LEU A 328 1.61 24.20 12.51
CA LEU A 328 1.70 24.01 13.96
C LEU A 328 2.40 22.69 14.28
N ASN A 329 2.02 21.60 13.62
CA ASN A 329 2.66 20.31 13.85
C ASN A 329 4.18 20.37 13.56
N GLU A 330 4.58 21.02 12.47
CA GLU A 330 6.00 21.23 12.14
C GLU A 330 6.74 22.19 13.11
N ALA A 331 6.04 23.20 13.64
CA ALA A 331 6.58 24.08 14.66
C ALA A 331 6.89 23.32 15.96
N PHE A 332 6.01 22.42 16.40
CA PHE A 332 6.27 21.54 17.56
C PHE A 332 7.54 20.70 17.34
N GLU A 333 7.68 20.06 16.18
CA GLU A 333 8.87 19.28 15.82
C GLU A 333 10.16 20.12 15.85
N THR A 334 10.10 21.32 15.29
CA THR A 334 11.25 22.22 15.18
C THR A 334 11.70 22.75 16.56
N ILE A 335 10.74 23.06 17.43
CA ILE A 335 10.98 23.79 18.68
C ILE A 335 11.29 22.85 19.85
N TYR A 336 10.71 21.66 19.86
CA TYR A 336 10.88 20.66 20.93
C TYR A 336 11.80 19.49 20.53
N GLY A 337 12.13 19.33 19.25
CA GLY A 337 13.07 18.33 18.79
C GLY A 337 12.71 16.91 19.28
N PRO A 338 13.55 16.24 20.08
CA PRO A 338 13.26 14.90 20.60
C PRO A 338 11.97 14.79 21.43
N GLU A 339 11.56 15.85 22.12
CA GLU A 339 10.35 15.85 22.97
C GLU A 339 9.07 16.13 22.16
N SER A 340 9.21 16.43 20.87
CA SER A 340 8.08 16.87 20.05
C SER A 340 6.96 15.84 19.94
N GLU A 341 7.27 14.53 19.87
CA GLU A 341 6.23 13.50 19.82
C GLU A 341 5.31 13.57 21.04
N ASP A 342 5.87 13.61 22.25
CA ASP A 342 5.08 13.66 23.49
C ASP A 342 4.23 14.93 23.56
N MET A 343 4.79 16.07 23.12
CA MET A 343 4.08 17.35 23.07
C MET A 343 2.93 17.32 22.05
N ILE A 344 3.15 16.75 20.86
CA ILE A 344 2.13 16.62 19.81
C ILE A 344 1.02 15.64 20.24
N ARG A 345 1.37 14.53 20.90
CA ARG A 345 0.38 13.61 21.50
C ARG A 345 -0.41 14.30 22.61
N ALA A 346 0.23 15.09 23.48
CA ALA A 346 -0.47 15.85 24.50
C ALA A 346 -1.44 16.87 23.89
N TRP A 347 -1.04 17.55 22.82
CA TRP A 347 -1.88 18.47 22.04
C TRP A 347 -3.10 17.76 21.45
N GLY A 348 -2.89 16.66 20.71
CA GLY A 348 -3.99 15.87 20.14
C GLY A 348 -4.96 15.34 21.18
N ARG A 349 -4.45 14.78 22.29
CA ARG A 349 -5.27 14.28 23.41
C ARG A 349 -6.14 15.38 24.02
N ARG A 350 -5.54 16.49 24.48
CA ARG A 350 -6.28 17.56 25.17
C ARG A 350 -7.29 18.25 24.26
N ALA A 351 -6.97 18.42 22.97
CA ALA A 351 -7.91 18.97 21.99
C ALA A 351 -9.11 18.04 21.78
N THR A 352 -8.86 16.73 21.75
CA THR A 352 -9.91 15.72 21.64
C THR A 352 -10.76 15.65 22.90
N GLU A 353 -10.17 15.69 24.10
CA GLU A 353 -10.89 15.69 25.38
C GLU A 353 -11.82 16.91 25.50
N ARG A 354 -11.31 18.10 25.16
CA ARG A 354 -12.11 19.34 25.15
C ARG A 354 -13.27 19.24 24.16
N TRP A 355 -12.98 18.80 22.93
CA TRP A 355 -14.01 18.60 21.91
C TRP A 355 -15.08 17.59 22.35
N LEU A 356 -14.67 16.47 22.96
CA LEU A 356 -15.59 15.46 23.50
C LEU A 356 -16.49 16.03 24.61
N ALA A 357 -15.95 16.87 25.49
CA ALA A 357 -16.70 17.50 26.58
C ALA A 357 -17.82 18.43 26.10
N GLU A 358 -17.72 19.01 24.90
CA GLU A 358 -18.76 19.89 24.34
C GLU A 358 -20.03 19.15 23.90
N GLY A 359 -19.99 17.82 23.76
CA GLY A 359 -21.16 16.95 23.55
C GLY A 359 -21.96 17.12 22.24
N ARG A 360 -21.55 18.02 21.34
CA ARG A 360 -22.30 18.40 20.11
C ARG A 360 -22.01 17.53 18.87
N HIS A 361 -21.26 16.44 19.02
CA HIS A 361 -20.61 15.72 17.91
C HIS A 361 -21.17 14.31 17.64
N GLY A 362 -22.22 13.88 18.34
CA GLY A 362 -22.86 12.58 18.07
C GLY A 362 -22.06 11.36 18.53
N LEU A 363 -20.87 11.56 19.11
CA LEU A 363 -20.17 10.54 19.90
C LEU A 363 -20.89 10.51 21.25
N GLY A 364 -21.90 9.65 21.38
CA GLY A 364 -22.83 9.63 22.52
C GLY A 364 -22.10 9.44 23.86
N GLY A 365 -22.47 10.25 24.87
CA GLY A 365 -21.85 10.27 26.20
C GLY A 365 -21.77 8.91 26.90
N ALA A 366 -21.04 8.86 28.03
CA ALA A 366 -20.69 7.66 28.81
C ALA A 366 -21.84 6.78 29.37
N ARG A 367 -23.05 6.81 28.79
CA ARG A 367 -24.19 5.95 29.17
C ARG A 367 -24.94 5.37 27.96
N ARG A 368 -24.73 4.08 27.72
CA ARG A 368 -25.71 2.99 27.85
C ARG A 368 -25.05 1.69 27.43
N PHE A 369 -25.32 0.63 28.19
CA PHE A 369 -24.94 -0.74 27.86
C PHE A 369 -25.52 -1.08 26.48
N VAL A 370 -24.68 -1.08 25.44
CA VAL A 370 -25.01 -1.60 24.12
C VAL A 370 -24.57 -3.06 24.10
N PRO A 371 -25.49 -4.03 23.93
CA PRO A 371 -25.11 -5.44 23.83
C PRO A 371 -24.22 -5.66 22.61
N GLY A 372 -23.01 -6.19 22.84
CA GLY A 372 -22.02 -6.51 21.79
C GLY A 372 -20.92 -5.46 21.65
N ARG A 373 -19.70 -5.80 22.09
CA ARG A 373 -18.50 -4.93 22.09
C ARG A 373 -18.14 -4.40 20.70
N GLN A 374 -18.25 -5.23 19.65
CA GLN A 374 -17.93 -4.85 18.27
C GLN A 374 -18.93 -3.85 17.65
N ARG A 375 -20.24 -4.01 17.92
CA ARG A 375 -21.26 -3.06 17.43
C ARG A 375 -21.05 -1.67 18.01
N LYS A 376 -20.49 -1.58 19.22
CA LYS A 376 -20.11 -0.32 19.87
C LYS A 376 -18.96 0.38 19.14
N LEU A 377 -17.90 -0.35 18.74
CA LEU A 377 -16.76 0.24 18.04
C LEU A 377 -17.11 0.68 16.61
N ALA A 378 -17.84 -0.15 15.85
CA ALA A 378 -18.26 0.20 14.49
C ALA A 378 -19.09 1.50 14.47
N GLY A 379 -20.04 1.65 15.40
CA GLY A 379 -20.82 2.89 15.56
C GLY A 379 -19.96 4.08 15.98
N LEU A 380 -18.97 3.87 16.86
CA LEU A 380 -18.05 4.92 17.30
C LEU A 380 -17.18 5.44 16.14
N VAL A 381 -16.57 4.53 15.38
CA VAL A 381 -15.72 4.88 14.22
C VAL A 381 -16.54 5.61 13.16
N LYS A 382 -17.75 5.13 12.87
CA LYS A 382 -18.68 5.80 11.97
C LYS A 382 -18.99 7.23 12.41
N ASN A 383 -19.47 7.42 13.64
CA ASN A 383 -19.84 8.73 14.16
C ASN A 383 -18.62 9.67 14.20
N PHE A 384 -17.43 9.14 14.47
CA PHE A 384 -16.20 9.91 14.44
C PHE A 384 -15.87 10.42 13.04
N THR A 385 -15.94 9.56 12.02
CA THR A 385 -15.70 9.99 10.63
C THR A 385 -16.72 11.03 10.16
N GLU A 386 -18.00 10.85 10.49
CA GLU A 386 -19.05 11.82 10.16
C GLU A 386 -18.82 13.16 10.86
N ALA A 387 -18.38 13.14 12.12
CA ALA A 387 -18.06 14.35 12.86
C ALA A 387 -16.85 15.11 12.27
N MET A 388 -15.81 14.39 11.81
CA MET A 388 -14.65 15.01 11.17
C MET A 388 -14.97 15.57 9.77
N ASP A 389 -15.85 14.91 9.02
CA ASP A 389 -16.36 15.44 7.75
C ASP A 389 -17.16 16.74 7.97
N ASN A 390 -17.98 16.81 9.02
CA ASN A 390 -18.69 18.04 9.38
C ASN A 390 -17.74 19.18 9.76
N VAL A 391 -16.64 18.88 10.47
CA VAL A 391 -15.59 19.86 10.80
C VAL A 391 -14.96 20.47 9.55
N ARG A 392 -14.86 19.72 8.44
CA ARG A 392 -14.31 20.23 7.18
C ARG A 392 -15.36 20.78 6.23
N GLY A 393 -16.63 20.38 6.39
CA GLY A 393 -17.70 20.64 5.43
C GLY A 393 -17.59 19.82 4.14
N GLU A 394 -16.79 18.74 4.15
CA GLU A 394 -16.56 17.87 3.01
C GLU A 394 -16.25 16.45 3.46
N HIS A 395 -16.70 15.47 2.66
CA HIS A 395 -16.42 14.06 2.90
C HIS A 395 -14.97 13.75 2.54
N THR A 396 -14.11 13.62 3.55
CA THR A 396 -12.67 13.37 3.41
C THR A 396 -12.18 12.25 4.32
N HIS A 397 -13.08 11.66 5.10
CA HIS A 397 -12.80 10.52 5.94
C HIS A 397 -13.51 9.30 5.40
N ALA A 398 -12.88 8.14 5.55
CA ALA A 398 -13.54 6.87 5.30
C ALA A 398 -13.12 5.87 6.37
N TRP A 399 -13.95 4.86 6.56
CA TRP A 399 -13.62 3.74 7.42
C TRP A 399 -14.15 2.45 6.82
N LEU A 400 -13.51 1.35 7.19
CA LEU A 400 -13.89 0.02 6.78
C LEU A 400 -13.67 -0.93 7.94
N GLN A 401 -14.71 -1.68 8.31
CA GLN A 401 -14.50 -2.85 9.16
C GLN A 401 -13.86 -3.94 8.31
N VAL A 402 -12.58 -4.24 8.57
CA VAL A 402 -11.84 -5.27 7.83
C VAL A 402 -12.32 -6.66 8.29
N ASP A 403 -12.41 -6.82 9.61
CA ASP A 403 -12.93 -8.02 10.26
C ASP A 403 -13.44 -7.68 11.68
N GLU A 404 -13.63 -8.70 12.50
CA GLU A 404 -14.18 -8.59 13.84
C GLU A 404 -13.18 -8.02 14.88
N HIS A 405 -11.89 -8.01 14.54
CA HIS A 405 -10.76 -7.55 15.35
C HIS A 405 -10.04 -6.34 14.74
N GLN A 406 -10.47 -5.83 13.60
CA GLN A 406 -9.78 -4.73 12.92
C GLN A 406 -10.70 -3.78 12.14
N PHE A 407 -10.50 -2.49 12.35
CA PHE A 407 -11.08 -1.40 11.58
C PHE A 407 -9.98 -0.58 10.93
N TRP A 408 -10.17 -0.18 9.69
CA TRP A 408 -9.34 0.81 9.02
C TRP A 408 -10.05 2.15 9.00
N LEU A 409 -9.27 3.21 9.22
CA LEU A 409 -9.67 4.60 9.15
C LEU A 409 -8.73 5.31 8.18
N VAL A 410 -9.28 6.10 7.26
CA VAL A 410 -8.52 6.90 6.31
C VAL A 410 -8.89 8.36 6.44
N ASN A 411 -7.86 9.18 6.46
CA ASN A 411 -7.97 10.62 6.43
C ASN A 411 -7.36 11.09 5.12
N PHE A 412 -8.22 11.34 4.12
CA PHE A 412 -7.78 11.90 2.85
C PHE A 412 -7.48 13.39 3.01
N SER A 413 -6.43 13.89 2.35
CA SER A 413 -6.03 15.30 2.44
C SER A 413 -5.88 15.77 3.90
N ASN A 414 -5.20 14.95 4.71
CA ASN A 414 -5.09 15.09 6.15
C ASN A 414 -4.55 16.47 6.54
N MET A 415 -5.34 17.21 7.32
CA MET A 415 -5.03 18.58 7.76
C MET A 415 -3.71 18.76 8.53
N PHE A 416 -3.20 17.70 9.16
CA PHE A 416 -1.92 17.72 9.87
C PHE A 416 -0.74 17.21 9.02
N ALA A 417 -1.01 16.70 7.82
CA ALA A 417 0.01 16.18 6.90
C ALA A 417 0.24 17.09 5.69
N LEU A 418 -0.75 17.89 5.29
CA LEU A 418 -0.72 18.74 4.10
C LEU A 418 0.54 19.61 4.04
N GLY A 419 1.31 19.47 2.95
CA GLY A 419 2.52 20.27 2.71
C GLY A 419 3.76 19.83 3.50
N ARG A 420 3.67 18.79 4.34
CA ARG A 420 4.80 18.22 5.08
C ARG A 420 5.33 16.99 4.35
N ILE A 421 6.63 16.97 4.05
CA ILE A 421 7.33 15.78 3.53
C ILE A 421 8.31 15.29 4.60
N LYS A 422 8.21 14.02 5.00
CA LYS A 422 8.97 13.42 6.10
C LYS A 422 9.54 12.07 5.69
N THR A 423 10.61 11.64 6.36
CA THR A 423 11.22 10.31 6.16
C THR A 423 10.64 9.26 7.09
N VAL A 424 9.96 9.68 8.16
CA VAL A 424 9.31 8.82 9.16
C VAL A 424 7.87 9.26 9.40
N LYS A 425 7.04 8.31 9.84
CA LYS A 425 5.62 8.56 10.18
C LYS A 425 5.54 9.58 11.31
N SER A 426 4.57 10.50 11.22
CA SER A 426 4.46 11.64 12.14
C SER A 426 3.02 12.09 12.40
N CYS A 427 2.02 11.24 12.17
CA CYS A 427 0.62 11.58 12.47
C CYS A 427 0.29 11.34 13.95
N HIS A 428 1.14 11.82 14.86
CA HIS A 428 0.99 11.64 16.30
C HIS A 428 -0.30 12.30 16.84
N VAL A 429 -0.72 13.43 16.26
CA VAL A 429 -2.01 14.09 16.60
C VAL A 429 -3.17 13.11 16.42
N TRP A 430 -3.30 12.51 15.24
CA TRP A 430 -4.40 11.59 14.92
C TRP A 430 -4.35 10.30 15.71
N THR A 431 -3.16 9.71 15.84
CA THR A 431 -2.94 8.52 16.66
C THR A 431 -3.45 8.80 18.09
N SER A 432 -3.05 9.93 18.68
CA SER A 432 -3.52 10.34 20.00
C SER A 432 -5.02 10.66 20.06
N THR A 433 -5.59 11.27 19.03
CA THR A 433 -7.03 11.54 18.95
C THR A 433 -7.84 10.25 18.98
N ILE A 434 -7.46 9.26 18.16
CA ILE A 434 -8.15 7.96 18.08
C ILE A 434 -8.01 7.21 19.42
N GLU A 435 -6.81 7.15 20.00
CA GLU A 435 -6.59 6.57 21.34
C GLU A 435 -7.47 7.21 22.42
N THR A 436 -7.61 8.54 22.38
CA THR A 436 -8.42 9.29 23.33
C THR A 436 -9.90 8.97 23.19
N ILE A 437 -10.39 8.86 21.96
CA ILE A 437 -11.79 8.47 21.68
C ILE A 437 -12.06 7.03 22.14
N LEU A 438 -11.13 6.10 21.88
CA LEU A 438 -11.24 4.72 22.37
C LEU A 438 -11.28 4.68 23.91
N ARG A 439 -10.43 5.46 24.58
CA ARG A 439 -10.43 5.57 26.05
C ARG A 439 -11.74 6.12 26.56
N TRP A 440 -12.23 7.19 25.96
CA TRP A 440 -13.51 7.80 26.31
C TRP A 440 -14.69 6.85 26.13
N ALA A 441 -14.64 5.99 25.10
CA ALA A 441 -15.63 4.95 24.86
C ALA A 441 -15.46 3.69 25.75
N GLY A 442 -14.42 3.65 26.60
CA GLY A 442 -14.10 2.49 27.45
C GLY A 442 -13.59 1.28 26.67
N LEU A 443 -12.89 1.51 25.56
CA LEU A 443 -12.35 0.48 24.65
C LEU A 443 -10.81 0.43 24.62
N ALA A 444 -10.11 1.35 25.30
CA ALA A 444 -8.65 1.47 25.21
C ALA A 444 -7.83 0.28 25.76
N ASN A 445 -8.42 -0.62 26.53
CA ASN A 445 -7.73 -1.84 26.97
C ASN A 445 -7.79 -2.95 25.92
N ASP A 446 -8.88 -2.96 25.14
CA ASP A 446 -9.18 -4.05 24.21
C ASP A 446 -8.81 -3.68 22.77
N TRP A 447 -8.55 -2.39 22.50
CA TRP A 447 -8.27 -1.86 21.18
C TRP A 447 -7.13 -0.84 21.21
N TYR A 448 -6.21 -0.96 20.26
CA TYR A 448 -5.13 -0.02 20.04
C TYR A 448 -5.14 0.48 18.59
N VAL A 449 -4.44 1.59 18.33
CA VAL A 449 -4.32 2.18 17.00
C VAL A 449 -2.89 2.08 16.50
N GLU A 450 -2.74 1.82 15.21
CA GLU A 450 -1.48 1.78 14.48
C GLU A 450 -1.57 2.72 13.28
N GLU A 451 -0.61 3.63 13.12
CA GLU A 451 -0.45 4.39 11.88
C GLU A 451 0.14 3.48 10.81
N VAL A 452 -0.68 3.07 9.83
CA VAL A 452 -0.29 2.14 8.77
C VAL A 452 0.42 2.88 7.64
N GLU A 453 -0.13 4.01 7.21
CA GLU A 453 0.42 4.84 6.13
C GLU A 453 0.36 6.31 6.52
N CYS A 454 1.49 7.01 6.34
CA CYS A 454 1.62 8.44 6.61
C CYS A 454 1.70 9.22 5.30
N GLY A 455 0.73 10.09 5.06
CA GLY A 455 0.67 10.93 3.87
C GLY A 455 1.86 11.89 3.73
N SER A 456 2.50 12.27 4.84
CA SER A 456 3.73 13.07 4.80
C SER A 456 4.95 12.27 4.38
N VAL A 457 4.95 10.95 4.54
CA VAL A 457 6.03 10.07 4.07
C VAL A 457 5.85 9.72 2.60
N THR A 458 4.61 9.42 2.20
CA THR A 458 4.28 9.05 0.82
C THR A 458 4.16 10.26 -0.12
N GLY A 459 4.01 11.47 0.43
CA GLY A 459 3.75 12.70 -0.32
C GLY A 459 2.33 12.81 -0.87
N THR A 460 1.43 11.87 -0.56
CA THR A 460 0.01 11.93 -0.97
C THR A 460 -0.83 12.80 -0.04
N PHE A 461 -0.34 13.04 1.18
CA PHE A 461 -1.06 13.68 2.29
C PHE A 461 -2.32 12.94 2.75
N ASP A 462 -2.49 11.70 2.32
CA ASP A 462 -3.53 10.80 2.82
C ASP A 462 -2.93 9.87 3.86
N CYS A 463 -3.61 9.67 4.97
CA CYS A 463 -3.11 8.83 6.06
C CYS A 463 -4.09 7.70 6.34
N ALA A 464 -3.56 6.51 6.65
CA ALA A 464 -4.36 5.34 7.01
C ALA A 464 -3.95 4.83 8.40
N PHE A 465 -4.95 4.53 9.21
CA PHE A 465 -4.82 4.03 10.57
C PHE A 465 -5.58 2.71 10.72
N ALA A 466 -5.01 1.76 11.44
CA ALA A 466 -5.67 0.52 11.82
C ALA A 466 -6.00 0.56 13.31
N ILE A 467 -7.26 0.32 13.66
CA ILE A 467 -7.72 0.09 15.03
C ILE A 467 -7.86 -1.41 15.20
N ARG A 468 -7.01 -2.03 16.02
CA ARG A 468 -6.88 -3.48 16.18
C ARG A 468 -7.24 -3.91 17.59
N SER A 469 -7.80 -5.11 17.71
CA SER A 469 -8.09 -5.73 19.00
C SER A 469 -6.82 -6.29 19.63
N SER A 470 -6.71 -6.21 20.95
CA SER A 470 -5.63 -6.78 21.75
C SER A 470 -5.75 -8.31 21.93
N GLU A 471 -6.92 -8.91 21.66
CA GLU A 471 -7.20 -10.34 21.91
C GLU A 471 -6.57 -11.29 20.87
N THR A 472 -5.79 -10.76 19.91
CA THR A 472 -5.15 -11.54 18.83
C THR A 472 -3.61 -11.54 18.90
N SER A 473 -3.01 -11.15 20.02
CA SER A 473 -1.55 -11.25 20.24
C SER A 473 -1.11 -12.62 20.73
#